data_AF-A0A9Q4C5M8-F1
#
_entry.id   AF-A0A9Q4C5M8-F1
#
_cell.length_a   1.000
_cell.length_b   1.000
_cell.length_c   1.000
_cell.angle_alpha   90.00
_cell.angle_beta   90.00
_cell.angle_gamma   90.00
#
_symmetry.space_group_name_H-M   'P 1'
#
loop_
_entity.id
_entity.type
_entity.pdbx_description
1 polymer ?
#
loop_
_entity_poly.entity_id
_entity_poly.type
_entity_poly.pdbx_seq_one_letter_code
_entity_poly.pdbx_strand_id
1 'polypeptide(L)' 'MTDIKHHATNVIENATVHIDSIDQHTVDAEYVEYCVSSGYVKAVDSDERSHITHITNVEICAEEDAEQTY' A
#
# COMPACT_ATOMS: atom_id res chain seq x y z
N MET A 1 18.27 -13.38 -19.91
CA MET A 1 16.89 -12.90 -19.66
C MET A 1 16.69 -12.97 -18.17
N THR A 2 16.49 -11.85 -17.51
CA THR A 2 16.16 -11.84 -16.09
C THR A 2 14.65 -11.95 -16.01
N ASP A 3 14.14 -13.10 -15.57
CA ASP A 3 12.71 -13.28 -15.33
C ASP A 3 12.27 -12.29 -14.25
N ILE A 4 11.54 -11.25 -14.64
CA ILE A 4 10.83 -10.39 -13.70
C ILE A 4 9.63 -11.21 -13.22
N LYS A 5 9.80 -11.91 -12.11
CA LYS A 5 8.70 -12.60 -11.43
C LYS A 5 7.78 -11.56 -10.82
N HIS A 6 6.61 -11.36 -11.44
CA HIS A 6 5.52 -10.57 -10.85
C HIS A 6 4.95 -11.39 -9.68
N HIS A 7 5.41 -11.11 -8.46
CA HIS A 7 4.75 -11.64 -7.27
C HIS A 7 3.44 -10.88 -7.10
N ALA A 8 2.32 -11.61 -6.94
CA ALA A 8 0.97 -11.06 -6.82
C ALA A 8 0.96 -9.77 -5.98
N THR A 9 0.78 -8.65 -6.67
CA THR A 9 0.62 -7.33 -6.06
C THR A 9 -0.86 -7.21 -5.75
N ASN A 10 -1.21 -7.23 -4.48
CA ASN A 10 -2.58 -6.96 -4.07
C ASN A 10 -2.81 -5.46 -4.17
N VAL A 11 -3.97 -5.06 -4.69
CA VAL A 11 -4.40 -3.67 -4.76
C VAL A 11 -5.65 -3.52 -3.91
N ILE A 12 -5.64 -2.53 -3.01
CA ILE A 12 -6.78 -2.13 -2.20
C ILE A 12 -7.13 -0.69 -2.58
N GLU A 13 -8.35 -0.46 -3.00
CA GLU A 13 -8.85 0.89 -3.32
C GLU A 13 -9.49 1.54 -2.08
N ASN A 14 -9.44 2.87 -1.99
CA ASN A 14 -10.05 3.69 -0.92
C ASN A 14 -9.66 3.20 0.49
N ALA A 15 -8.39 3.39 0.83
CA ALA A 15 -7.85 2.93 2.12
C ALA A 15 -7.06 4.03 2.83
N THR A 16 -7.24 4.11 4.13
CA THR A 16 -6.40 4.93 5.00
C THR A 16 -5.23 4.10 5.48
N VAL A 17 -4.00 4.55 5.20
CA VAL A 17 -2.76 3.88 5.61
C VAL A 17 -2.12 4.66 6.75
N HIS A 18 -2.01 4.02 7.91
CA HIS A 18 -1.25 4.55 9.04
C HIS A 18 0.20 4.05 8.95
N ILE A 19 1.15 4.97 8.84
CA ILE A 19 2.57 4.63 8.75
C ILE A 19 3.23 4.90 10.11
N ASP A 20 3.55 3.83 10.81
CA ASP A 20 4.29 3.85 12.08
C ASP A 20 5.80 3.86 11.80
N SER A 21 6.32 5.04 11.45
CA SER A 21 7.75 5.30 11.31
C SER A 21 8.21 6.33 12.35
N ILE A 22 9.48 6.74 12.29
CA ILE A 22 10.05 7.79 13.16
C ILE A 22 9.19 9.07 13.14
N ASP A 23 8.56 9.36 11.99
CA ASP A 23 7.49 10.33 11.83
C ASP A 23 6.18 9.59 11.52
N GLN A 24 5.35 9.39 12.56
CA GLN A 24 3.99 8.87 12.39
C GLN A 24 3.20 9.80 11.48
N HIS A 25 2.68 9.27 10.38
CA HIS A 25 1.78 9.99 9.51
C HIS A 25 0.75 9.04 8.88
N THR A 26 -0.39 9.61 8.54
CA THR A 26 -1.50 8.92 7.91
C THR A 26 -1.59 9.38 6.46
N VAL A 27 -1.82 8.44 5.54
CA VAL A 27 -2.05 8.69 4.12
C VAL A 27 -3.46 8.22 3.79
N ASP A 28 -4.32 9.12 3.36
CA ASP A 28 -5.57 8.77 2.71
C ASP A 28 -5.26 8.39 1.26
N ALA A 29 -5.21 7.09 1.00
CA ALA A 29 -4.77 6.54 -0.27
C ALA A 29 -5.97 6.22 -1.15
N GLU A 30 -5.91 6.71 -2.39
CA GLU A 30 -6.84 6.32 -3.44
C GLU A 30 -6.67 4.83 -3.75
N TYR A 31 -5.43 4.36 -3.79
CA TYR A 31 -5.14 2.93 -3.82
C TYR A 31 -3.83 2.59 -3.11
N VAL A 32 -3.76 1.36 -2.62
CA VAL A 32 -2.60 0.78 -1.94
C VAL A 32 -2.17 -0.47 -2.68
N GLU A 33 -0.95 -0.47 -3.19
CA GLU A 33 -0.29 -1.63 -3.76
C GLU A 33 0.61 -2.27 -2.72
N TYR A 34 0.44 -3.56 -2.45
CA TYR A 34 1.38 -4.27 -1.57
C TYR A 34 1.76 -5.63 -2.11
N CYS A 35 3.03 -5.97 -1.91
CA CYS A 35 3.57 -7.27 -2.28
C CYS A 35 4.19 -7.91 -1.03
N VAL A 36 3.52 -8.94 -0.50
CA VAL A 36 3.99 -9.67 0.69
C VAL A 36 5.37 -10.29 0.46
N SER A 37 5.69 -10.68 -0.79
CA SER A 37 7.00 -11.28 -1.11
C SER A 37 8.14 -10.26 -1.09
N SER A 38 7.89 -8.99 -1.42
CA SER A 38 8.91 -7.94 -1.29
C SER A 38 8.94 -7.33 0.11
N GLY A 39 7.85 -7.44 0.87
CA GLY A 39 7.73 -6.85 2.20
C GLY A 39 7.45 -5.34 2.16
N TYR A 40 7.09 -4.80 1.00
CA TYR A 40 6.83 -3.36 0.83
C TYR A 40 5.39 -3.07 0.45
N VAL A 41 4.95 -1.89 0.89
CA VAL A 41 3.64 -1.29 0.64
C VAL A 41 3.88 0.06 -0.01
N LYS A 42 3.12 0.35 -1.06
CA LYS A 42 3.07 1.63 -1.75
C LYS A 42 1.64 2.16 -1.64
N ALA A 43 1.46 3.21 -0.86
CA ALA A 43 0.21 3.96 -0.79
C ALA A 43 0.28 5.12 -1.79
N VAL A 44 -0.79 5.34 -2.56
CA VAL A 44 -0.89 6.43 -3.54
C VAL A 44 -2.09 7.30 -3.20
N ASP A 45 -1.86 8.58 -2.97
CA ASP A 45 -2.93 9.56 -2.70
C ASP A 45 -3.54 10.13 -4.00
N SER A 46 -4.63 10.87 -3.88
CA SER A 46 -5.34 11.49 -5.01
C SER A 46 -4.56 12.61 -5.72
N ASP A 47 -3.47 13.12 -5.13
CA ASP A 47 -2.51 14.02 -5.80
C ASP A 47 -1.41 13.23 -6.55
N GLU A 48 -1.59 11.91 -6.73
CA GLU A 48 -0.67 10.95 -7.33
C GLU A 48 0.68 10.85 -6.60
N ARG A 49 0.79 11.32 -5.35
CA ARG A 49 2.04 11.12 -4.59
C ARG A 49 2.05 9.72 -4.01
N SER A 50 3.24 9.14 -4.00
CA SER A 50 3.45 7.77 -3.54
C SER A 50 4.30 7.73 -2.28
N HIS A 51 3.82 6.97 -1.30
CA HIS A 51 4.51 6.68 -0.05
C HIS A 51 4.88 5.20 -0.03
N ILE A 52 6.18 4.91 -0.07
CA ILE A 52 6.70 3.53 -0.05
C ILE A 52 7.32 3.26 1.32
N THR A 53 6.86 2.20 1.97
CA THR A 53 7.34 1.79 3.30
C THR A 53 7.28 0.28 3.47
N HIS A 54 7.95 -0.22 4.50
CA HIS A 54 7.97 -1.65 4.81
C HIS A 54 6.65 -2.07 5.46
N ILE A 55 6.14 -3.26 5.13
CA ILE A 55 4.82 -3.75 5.56
C ILE A 55 4.68 -3.86 7.08
N THR A 56 5.80 -4.00 7.80
CA THR A 56 5.81 -4.06 9.28
C THR A 56 5.50 -2.73 9.95
N ASN A 57 5.61 -1.63 9.19
CA ASN A 57 5.47 -0.27 9.69
C ASN A 57 4.15 0.34 9.24
N VAL A 58 3.20 -0.46 8.74
CA VAL A 58 1.91 0.04 8.29
C VAL A 58 0.75 -0.74 8.84
N GLU A 59 -0.31 -0.01 9.10
CA GLU A 59 -1.66 -0.53 9.27
C GLU A 59 -2.52 0.01 8.12
N ILE A 60 -3.17 -0.89 7.38
CA ILE A 60 -4.05 -0.54 6.26
C ILE A 60 -5.48 -0.69 6.74
N CYS A 61 -6.19 0.44 6.86
CA CYS A 61 -7.59 0.51 7.21
C CYS A 61 -8.40 0.72 5.93
N ALA A 62 -9.03 -0.35 5.46
CA ALA A 62 -9.91 -0.30 4.30
C ALA A 62 -11.27 0.30 4.71
N GLU A 63 -11.82 1.23 3.92
CA GLU A 63 -13.15 1.79 4.16
C GLU A 63 -14.25 0.75 3.86
N GLU A 64 -15.50 0.98 4.31
CA GLU A 64 -16.61 0.01 4.13
C GLU A 64 -16.90 -0.33 2.66
N ASP A 65 -16.50 0.54 1.72
CA ASP A 65 -16.62 0.37 0.27
C ASP A 65 -15.31 -0.06 -0.43
N ALA A 66 -14.27 -0.42 0.33
CA ALA A 66 -12.99 -0.81 -0.26
C ALA A 66 -13.06 -2.16 -0.98
N GLU A 67 -12.67 -2.18 -2.25
CA GLU A 67 -12.58 -3.39 -3.06
C GLU A 67 -11.13 -3.91 -3.09
N GLN A 68 -10.93 -5.18 -2.73
CA GLN A 68 -9.65 -5.86 -2.88
C GLN A 68 -9.63 -6.65 -4.19
N THR A 69 -8.66 -6.34 -5.06
CA THR A 69 -8.44 -7.07 -6.32
C THR A 69 -7.15 -7.89 -6.24
N TYR A 70 -7.19 -9.10 -6.81
CA TYR A 70 -6.10 -10.11 -6.78
C TYR A 70 -5.41 -10.28 -8.13
#